data_AF-A0A1K0IPX2-F1
#
_entry.id   AF-A0A1K0IPX2-F1
#
_cell.length_a   1.000
_cell.length_b   1.000
_cell.length_c   1.000
_cell.angle_alpha   90.00
_cell.angle_beta   90.00
_cell.angle_gamma   90.00
#
_symmetry.space_group_name_H-M   'P 1'
#
loop_
_entity.id
_entity.type
_entity.pdbx_description
1 polymer ?
#
loop_
_entity_poly.entity_id
_entity_poly.type
_entity_poly.pdbx_seq_one_letter_code
_entity_poly.pdbx_strand_id
1 'polypeptide(L)'
;MLLRGIAAPNGVMMDDLYGSLGASSFNATLDGFFYERVTSTRTRLVIKEISLYMRDVFTFHDRERKGGTQYLGHWNKSGFIIVPSAVAAGELSTADWLMYPVARSGIVSDATVFYPVRNKDYRHWQLKHKQGGDLVLYSDRKRISLRPAKVLEFDL
;
A
#
# COMPACT_ATOMS: atom_id res chain seq x y z
N MET A 1 -14.61 26.04 0.79
CA MET A 1 -14.28 26.37 2.19
C MET A 1 -14.15 25.05 2.94
N LEU A 2 -12.91 24.62 3.15
CA LEU A 2 -12.51 23.34 3.74
C LEU A 2 -13.08 23.17 5.15
N LEU A 3 -13.64 22.00 5.48
CA LEU A 3 -13.66 21.46 6.84
C LEU A 3 -14.09 19.98 6.85
N ARG A 4 -13.22 19.16 7.47
CA ARG A 4 -13.52 18.02 8.37
C ARG A 4 -13.75 16.63 7.76
N GLY A 5 -12.64 15.90 7.61
CA GLY A 5 -12.53 14.48 7.97
C GLY A 5 -11.72 14.38 9.26
N ILE A 6 -12.34 13.89 10.33
CA ILE A 6 -11.85 13.93 11.71
C ILE A 6 -10.71 12.91 11.91
N ALA A 7 -9.51 13.39 12.25
CA ALA A 7 -8.57 12.60 13.04
C ALA A 7 -8.73 13.02 14.51
N ALA A 8 -8.83 12.06 15.43
CA ALA A 8 -8.82 12.34 16.86
C ALA A 8 -7.55 13.16 17.22
N PRO A 9 -7.52 13.84 18.39
CA PRO A 9 -6.61 14.96 18.67
C PRO A 9 -5.10 14.72 18.44
N ASN A 10 -4.65 13.49 18.19
CA ASN A 10 -3.25 13.14 17.86
C ASN A 10 -3.15 12.00 16.83
N GLY A 11 -3.92 12.06 15.74
CA GLY A 11 -3.82 11.08 14.65
C GLY A 11 -4.87 9.98 14.70
N VAL A 12 -5.04 9.30 13.57
CA VAL A 12 -5.96 8.16 13.44
C VAL A 12 -5.20 6.90 13.87
N MET A 13 -5.67 6.24 14.92
CA MET A 13 -5.17 4.93 15.31
C MET A 13 -5.53 3.94 14.20
N MET A 14 -4.54 3.16 13.77
CA MET A 14 -4.76 2.14 12.76
C MET A 14 -4.94 0.79 13.44
N ASP A 15 -5.82 -0.02 12.86
CA ASP A 15 -6.05 -1.39 13.29
C ASP A 15 -5.07 -2.36 12.62
N ASP A 16 -5.09 -3.60 13.10
CA ASP A 16 -4.24 -4.67 12.56
C ASP A 16 -4.51 -4.95 11.09
N LEU A 17 -5.74 -4.67 10.61
CA LEU A 17 -6.11 -4.84 9.21
C LEU A 17 -5.37 -3.85 8.33
N TYR A 18 -5.36 -2.56 8.69
CA TYR A 18 -4.59 -1.55 7.99
C TYR A 18 -3.09 -1.83 8.06
N GLY A 19 -2.58 -2.27 9.22
CA GLY A 19 -1.17 -2.67 9.37
C GLY A 19 -0.77 -3.87 8.51
N SER A 20 -1.69 -4.81 8.29
CA SER A 20 -1.45 -6.06 7.56
C SER A 20 -1.69 -5.97 6.06
N LEU A 21 -2.54 -5.05 5.61
CA LEU A 21 -2.95 -4.93 4.22
C LEU A 21 -2.62 -3.58 3.58
N GLY A 22 -2.11 -2.61 4.36
CA GLY A 22 -1.62 -1.31 3.92
C GLY A 22 -2.35 -0.74 2.69
N ALA A 23 -1.62 -0.70 1.57
CA ALA A 23 -2.11 -0.25 0.26
C ALA A 23 -2.32 -1.43 -0.72
N SER A 24 -2.87 -2.53 -0.23
CA SER A 24 -3.19 -3.71 -1.03
C SER A 24 -4.18 -3.39 -2.16
N SER A 25 -4.15 -4.23 -3.18
CA SER A 25 -4.96 -4.10 -4.39
C SER A 25 -5.69 -5.41 -4.68
N PHE A 26 -6.95 -5.30 -5.13
CA PHE A 26 -7.67 -6.42 -5.72
C PHE A 26 -7.45 -6.42 -7.22
N ASN A 27 -6.99 -7.55 -7.75
CA ASN A 27 -6.60 -7.72 -9.13
C ASN A 27 -7.45 -8.82 -9.78
N ALA A 28 -7.65 -8.71 -11.09
CA ALA A 28 -8.30 -9.72 -11.91
C ALA A 28 -7.35 -10.17 -13.02
N THR A 29 -7.31 -11.47 -13.29
CA THR A 29 -6.56 -12.06 -14.40
C THR A 29 -7.41 -13.06 -15.19
N LEU A 30 -7.03 -13.33 -16.43
CA LEU A 30 -7.65 -14.37 -17.24
C LEU A 30 -7.22 -15.75 -16.70
N ASP A 31 -8.17 -16.68 -16.55
CA ASP A 31 -7.87 -18.05 -16.11
C ASP A 31 -8.36 -19.05 -17.16
N GLY A 32 -9.67 -19.26 -17.25
CA GLY A 32 -10.28 -20.11 -18.27
C GLY A 32 -10.58 -19.32 -19.54
N PHE A 33 -9.68 -19.32 -20.52
CA PHE A 33 -9.89 -18.67 -21.81
C PHE A 33 -9.27 -19.45 -22.97
N PHE A 34 -9.69 -19.16 -24.19
CA PHE A 34 -9.03 -19.66 -25.40
C PHE A 34 -9.03 -18.59 -26.50
N TYR A 35 -8.05 -18.71 -27.40
CA TYR A 35 -7.96 -17.90 -28.61
C TYR A 35 -8.33 -18.75 -29.83
N GLU A 36 -9.02 -18.14 -30.78
CA GLU A 36 -9.40 -18.72 -32.05
C GLU A 36 -9.06 -17.72 -33.16
N ARG A 37 -8.31 -18.16 -34.18
CA ARG A 37 -8.05 -17.35 -35.37
C ARG A 37 -9.26 -17.51 -36.30
N VAL A 38 -10.00 -16.42 -36.53
CA VAL A 38 -11.23 -16.43 -37.35
C VAL A 38 -10.89 -16.20 -38.83
N THR A 39 -9.96 -15.28 -39.11
CA THR A 39 -9.40 -15.03 -40.45
C THR A 39 -7.89 -14.82 -40.33
N SER A 40 -7.17 -14.58 -41.43
CA SER A 40 -5.73 -14.27 -41.36
C SER A 40 -5.40 -13.07 -40.46
N THR A 41 -6.27 -12.06 -40.42
CA THR A 41 -6.06 -10.81 -39.65
C THR A 41 -6.89 -10.75 -38.37
N ARG A 42 -7.94 -11.57 -38.22
CA ARG A 42 -8.90 -11.45 -37.13
C ARG A 42 -8.82 -12.61 -36.14
N THR A 43 -8.77 -12.25 -34.86
CA THR A 43 -8.68 -13.18 -33.73
C THR A 43 -9.84 -12.98 -32.77
N ARG A 44 -10.33 -14.08 -32.21
CA ARG A 44 -11.36 -14.13 -31.19
C ARG A 44 -10.77 -14.67 -29.90
N LEU A 45 -10.96 -13.95 -28.80
CA LEU A 45 -10.68 -14.37 -27.43
C LEU A 45 -12.00 -14.69 -26.73
N VAL A 46 -12.16 -15.93 -26.27
CA VAL A 46 -13.31 -16.38 -25.49
C VAL A 46 -12.89 -16.62 -24.05
N ILE A 47 -13.41 -15.83 -23.13
CA ILE A 47 -13.13 -15.85 -21.69
C ILE A 47 -14.30 -16.53 -20.98
N LYS A 48 -14.04 -17.72 -20.44
CA LYS A 48 -14.99 -18.50 -19.62
C LYS A 48 -14.80 -18.26 -18.13
N GLU A 49 -13.60 -17.94 -17.67
CA GLU A 49 -13.31 -17.71 -16.25
C GLU A 49 -12.27 -16.62 -16.05
N ILE A 50 -12.47 -15.84 -14.99
CA ILE A 50 -11.48 -14.91 -14.45
C ILE A 50 -11.07 -15.37 -13.06
N SER A 51 -9.87 -14.98 -12.64
CA SER A 51 -9.38 -15.17 -11.28
C SER A 51 -9.22 -13.83 -10.60
N LEU A 52 -9.85 -13.65 -9.44
CA LEU A 52 -9.65 -12.51 -8.57
C LEU A 52 -8.66 -12.85 -7.46
N TYR A 53 -7.76 -11.94 -7.12
CA TYR A 53 -6.82 -12.11 -6.02
C TYR A 53 -6.44 -10.77 -5.42
N MET A 54 -6.06 -10.77 -4.15
CA MET A 54 -5.46 -9.63 -3.49
C MET A 54 -3.94 -9.70 -3.66
N ARG A 55 -3.31 -8.54 -3.90
CA ARG A 55 -1.87 -8.35 -3.90
C ARG A 55 -1.53 -7.19 -3.00
N ASP A 56 -0.62 -7.41 -2.07
CA ASP A 56 0.05 -6.34 -1.33
C ASP A 56 1.54 -6.36 -1.65
N VAL A 57 2.04 -5.26 -2.19
CA VAL A 57 3.47 -5.07 -2.38
C VAL A 57 3.91 -4.32 -1.14
N PHE A 58 4.38 -5.06 -0.13
CA PHE A 58 4.94 -4.52 1.11
C PHE A 58 6.26 -3.83 0.79
N THR A 59 6.14 -2.67 0.15
CA THR A 59 7.25 -2.02 -0.50
C THR A 59 7.48 -0.65 0.10
N PHE A 60 8.67 -0.52 0.66
CA PHE A 60 9.13 0.73 1.23
C PHE A 60 9.90 1.46 0.15
N HIS A 61 9.26 2.46 -0.45
CA HIS A 61 9.78 3.19 -1.58
C HIS A 61 10.06 4.65 -1.21
N ASP A 62 11.28 5.10 -1.45
CA ASP A 62 11.55 6.52 -1.57
C ASP A 62 11.35 6.91 -3.05
N ARG A 63 10.69 8.05 -3.32
CA ARG A 63 10.52 8.52 -4.69
C ARG A 63 11.84 9.09 -5.23
N GLU A 64 12.24 8.68 -6.42
CA GLU A 64 13.55 9.09 -6.95
C GLU A 64 13.68 10.62 -7.19
N ARG A 65 14.95 11.03 -7.08
CA ARG A 65 15.59 12.28 -7.49
C ARG A 65 15.28 13.55 -6.69
N LYS A 66 14.09 13.75 -6.10
CA LYS A 66 13.79 14.87 -5.16
C LYS A 66 12.63 14.66 -4.16
N GLY A 67 11.98 13.50 -4.14
CA GLY A 67 10.82 13.25 -3.27
C GLY A 67 11.24 12.78 -1.88
N GLY A 68 10.49 13.11 -0.84
CA GLY A 68 10.83 12.77 0.53
C GLY A 68 10.91 11.26 0.81
N THR A 69 11.25 10.93 2.05
CA THR A 69 11.26 9.53 2.48
C THR A 69 9.89 9.13 3.02
N GLN A 70 9.36 8.02 2.52
CA GLN A 70 8.00 7.59 2.81
C GLN A 70 7.73 7.55 4.31
N TYR A 71 6.65 8.22 4.73
CA TYR A 71 6.17 8.19 6.10
C TYR A 71 5.42 6.89 6.37
N LEU A 72 5.80 6.20 7.46
CA LEU A 72 5.29 4.88 7.83
C LEU A 72 4.47 4.90 9.13
N GLY A 73 4.07 6.08 9.59
CA GLY A 73 3.34 6.24 10.85
C GLY A 73 4.20 6.79 11.99
N HIS A 74 3.51 7.17 13.06
CA HIS A 74 4.11 7.54 14.34
C HIS A 74 3.87 6.38 15.30
N TRP A 75 4.92 5.78 15.85
CA TRP A 75 4.88 4.53 16.59
C TRP A 75 5.25 4.71 18.06
N ASN A 76 4.65 3.89 18.91
CA ASN A 76 5.07 3.69 20.30
C ASN A 76 4.85 2.24 20.74
N LYS A 77 5.03 1.93 22.03
CA LYS A 77 4.87 0.57 22.57
C LYS A 77 3.44 0.01 22.49
N SER A 78 2.44 0.85 22.23
CA SER A 78 1.02 0.48 22.16
C SER A 78 0.46 0.39 20.74
N GLY A 79 1.24 0.76 19.71
CA GLY A 79 0.81 0.74 18.32
C GLY A 79 1.28 1.96 17.56
N PHE A 80 0.53 2.34 16.52
CA PHE A 80 0.85 3.52 15.72
C PHE A 80 -0.36 4.35 15.33
N ILE A 81 -0.07 5.58 14.96
CA ILE A 81 -1.03 6.59 14.51
C ILE A 81 -0.55 7.20 13.19
N ILE A 82 -1.50 7.67 12.38
CA ILE A 82 -1.21 8.50 11.21
C ILE A 82 -1.41 9.97 11.55
N VAL A 83 -0.36 10.76 11.34
CA VAL A 83 -0.36 12.21 11.50
C VAL A 83 -0.40 12.85 10.11
N PRO A 84 -1.50 13.51 9.69
CA PRO A 84 -1.64 14.00 8.31
C PRO A 84 -0.55 14.97 7.85
N SER A 85 -0.08 15.87 8.73
CA SER A 85 1.04 16.78 8.40
C SER A 85 2.34 16.03 8.13
N ALA A 86 2.58 14.92 8.84
CA ALA A 86 3.74 14.07 8.68
C ALA A 86 3.68 13.23 7.40
N VAL A 87 2.48 12.84 6.95
CA VAL A 87 2.27 12.23 5.62
C VAL A 87 2.76 13.22 4.56
N ALA A 88 2.23 14.46 4.56
CA ALA A 88 2.62 15.47 3.59
C ALA A 88 4.12 15.79 3.65
N ALA A 89 4.69 15.93 4.84
CA ALA A 89 6.11 16.19 5.03
C ALA A 89 6.99 15.05 4.50
N GLY A 90 6.65 13.79 4.79
CA GLY A 90 7.38 12.62 4.32
C GLY A 90 7.34 12.46 2.80
N GLU A 91 6.24 12.86 2.16
CA GLU A 91 6.13 12.85 0.70
C GLU A 91 6.99 13.94 0.03
N LEU A 92 7.12 15.10 0.68
CA LEU A 92 7.71 16.32 0.09
C LEU A 92 9.17 16.56 0.49
N SER A 93 9.67 15.93 1.55
CA SER A 93 10.97 16.26 2.13
C SER A 93 11.67 15.06 2.77
N THR A 94 13.01 15.07 2.67
CA THR A 94 13.88 14.15 3.42
C THR A 94 14.30 14.72 4.78
N ALA A 95 13.95 15.99 5.07
CA ALA A 95 14.45 16.70 6.23
C ALA A 95 13.79 16.21 7.54
N ASP A 96 14.62 15.91 8.52
CA ASP A 96 14.20 15.27 9.77
C ASP A 96 13.43 16.19 10.71
N TRP A 97 13.74 17.48 10.68
CA TRP A 97 13.13 18.47 11.57
C TRP A 97 11.63 18.68 11.31
N LEU A 98 11.11 18.26 10.14
CA LEU A 98 9.68 18.25 9.83
C LEU A 98 8.93 17.07 10.46
N MET A 99 9.68 16.09 11.00
CA MET A 99 9.17 14.84 11.55
C MET A 99 9.41 14.81 13.06
N TYR A 100 8.55 15.51 13.80
CA TYR A 100 8.65 15.60 15.25
C TYR A 100 7.74 14.57 15.96
N PRO A 101 8.13 14.05 17.14
CA PRO A 101 7.27 13.21 17.95
C PRO A 101 5.98 13.93 18.36
N VAL A 102 4.89 13.18 18.48
CA VAL A 102 3.58 13.71 18.89
C VAL A 102 3.11 13.04 20.16
N ALA A 103 2.52 13.82 21.07
CA ALA A 103 2.05 13.36 22.37
C ALA A 103 0.52 13.27 22.41
N ARG A 104 -0.02 12.08 22.67
CA ARG A 104 -1.47 11.89 22.83
C ARG A 104 -2.00 12.73 23.99
N SER A 105 -3.00 13.54 23.66
CA SER A 105 -3.67 14.53 24.51
C SER A 105 -2.71 15.53 25.18
N GLY A 106 -1.54 15.78 24.59
CA GLY A 106 -0.51 16.65 25.17
C GLY A 106 0.19 16.07 26.40
N ILE A 107 -0.07 14.81 26.75
CA ILE A 107 0.57 14.15 27.89
C ILE A 107 1.90 13.60 27.41
N VAL A 108 3.01 14.01 28.01
CA VAL A 108 4.35 13.52 27.67
C VAL A 108 4.70 12.36 28.60
N SER A 109 4.61 11.14 28.08
CA SER A 109 5.01 9.91 28.75
C SER A 109 5.35 8.84 27.72
N ASP A 110 6.07 7.79 28.14
CA ASP A 110 6.38 6.63 27.29
C ASP A 110 5.15 6.00 26.62
N ALA A 111 3.98 6.07 27.27
CA ALA A 111 2.74 5.48 26.77
C ALA A 111 2.00 6.37 25.78
N THR A 112 2.34 7.67 25.72
CA THR A 112 1.54 8.68 25.01
C THR A 112 2.34 9.38 23.91
N VAL A 113 3.67 9.35 23.95
CA VAL A 113 4.52 9.89 22.88
C VAL A 113 4.69 8.86 21.78
N PHE A 114 4.44 9.27 20.54
CA PHE A 114 4.67 8.49 19.34
C PHE A 114 5.77 9.14 18.50
N TYR A 115 6.66 8.33 17.95
CA TYR A 115 7.82 8.77 17.18
C TYR A 115 7.63 8.48 15.69
N PRO A 116 7.97 9.41 14.79
CA PRO A 116 7.83 9.19 13.36
C PRO A 116 8.79 8.10 12.90
N VAL A 117 8.26 7.15 12.12
CA VAL A 117 9.04 6.14 11.42
C VAL A 117 8.91 6.39 9.94
N ARG A 118 10.04 6.33 9.22
CA ARG A 118 10.13 6.52 7.78
C ARG A 118 10.90 5.39 7.13
N ASN A 119 10.76 5.24 5.82
CA ASN A 119 11.49 4.23 5.06
C ASN A 119 13.02 4.32 5.25
N LYS A 120 13.59 5.53 5.34
CA LYS A 120 15.01 5.68 5.63
C LYS A 120 15.47 5.01 6.94
N ASP A 121 14.59 4.95 7.95
CA ASP A 121 14.90 4.34 9.25
C ASP A 121 14.97 2.82 9.10
N TYR A 122 14.04 2.25 8.31
CA TYR A 122 14.08 0.86 7.88
C TYR A 122 15.35 0.53 7.07
N ARG A 123 15.72 1.38 6.11
CA ARG A 123 16.94 1.19 5.30
C ARG A 123 18.21 1.26 6.13
N HIS A 124 18.31 2.20 7.06
CA HIS A 124 19.43 2.26 8.01
C HIS A 124 19.52 1.00 8.87
N TRP A 125 18.38 0.49 9.36
CA TRP A 125 18.34 -0.76 10.11
C TRP A 125 18.78 -1.95 9.24
N GLN A 126 18.29 -2.04 8.00
CA GLN A 126 18.63 -3.09 7.05
C GLN A 126 20.14 -3.09 6.74
N LEU A 127 20.73 -1.91 6.49
CA LEU A 127 22.17 -1.77 6.24
C LEU A 127 23.01 -2.19 7.44
N LYS A 128 22.59 -1.81 8.66
CA LYS A 128 23.30 -2.14 9.90
C LYS A 128 23.30 -3.64 10.19
N HIS A 129 22.15 -4.31 9.98
CA HIS A 129 21.98 -5.71 10.38
C HIS A 129 22.14 -6.70 9.22
N LYS A 130 22.27 -6.21 7.97
CA LYS A 130 22.31 -7.03 6.75
C LYS A 130 21.12 -8.00 6.66
N GLN A 131 19.95 -7.54 7.09
CA GLN A 131 18.71 -8.30 7.20
C GLN A 131 17.53 -7.50 6.63
N GLY A 132 16.44 -8.18 6.30
CA GLY A 132 15.26 -7.60 5.65
C GLY A 132 15.23 -7.91 4.15
N GLY A 133 14.44 -7.16 3.39
CA GLY A 133 14.21 -7.40 1.96
C GLY A 133 12.83 -6.94 1.55
N ASP A 134 12.51 -7.14 0.26
CA ASP A 134 11.19 -6.81 -0.25
C ASP A 134 10.22 -7.98 -0.01
N LEU A 135 8.99 -7.65 0.39
CA LEU A 135 7.93 -8.61 0.62
C LEU A 135 6.78 -8.32 -0.36
N VAL A 136 6.25 -9.38 -0.98
CA VAL A 136 5.02 -9.29 -1.76
C VAL A 136 4.09 -10.40 -1.29
N LEU A 137 2.91 -10.02 -0.83
CA LEU A 137 1.87 -10.93 -0.39
C LEU A 137 0.84 -11.08 -1.49
N TYR A 138 0.42 -12.31 -1.72
CA TYR A 138 -0.71 -12.64 -2.58
C TYR A 138 -1.71 -13.44 -1.76
N SER A 139 -3.00 -13.18 -1.93
CA SER A 139 -4.02 -14.13 -1.47
C SER A 139 -4.07 -15.33 -2.41
N ASP A 140 -4.73 -16.39 -1.95
CA ASP A 140 -5.26 -17.38 -2.87
C ASP A 140 -6.17 -16.72 -3.91
N ARG A 141 -6.14 -17.24 -5.14
CA ARG A 141 -7.01 -16.75 -6.20
C ARG A 141 -8.40 -17.37 -6.09
N LYS A 142 -9.44 -16.56 -6.27
CA LYS A 142 -10.82 -16.99 -6.42
C LYS A 142 -11.21 -16.99 -7.89
N ARG A 143 -11.45 -18.19 -8.44
CA ARG A 143 -12.01 -18.35 -9.78
C ARG A 143 -13.49 -17.99 -9.81
N ILE A 144 -13.88 -17.27 -10.87
CA ILE A 144 -15.25 -16.89 -11.17
C ILE A 144 -15.55 -17.26 -12.62
N SER A 145 -16.54 -18.14 -12.81
CA SER A 145 -17.01 -18.47 -14.15
C SER A 145 -17.92 -17.36 -14.70
N LEU A 146 -17.69 -16.98 -15.95
CA LEU A 146 -18.49 -16.03 -16.71
C LEU A 146 -19.55 -16.79 -17.49
N ARG A 147 -20.82 -16.54 -17.17
CA ARG A 147 -21.98 -17.16 -17.84
C ARG A 147 -22.95 -16.05 -18.28
N PRO A 148 -23.09 -15.76 -19.59
CA PRO A 148 -22.36 -16.38 -20.70
C PRO A 148 -20.88 -15.97 -20.74
N ALA A 149 -20.06 -16.76 -21.45
CA ALA A 149 -18.66 -16.43 -21.69
C ALA A 149 -18.53 -15.06 -22.38
N LYS A 150 -17.45 -14.33 -22.07
CA LYS A 150 -17.17 -13.04 -22.71
C LYS A 150 -16.32 -13.28 -23.95
N VAL A 151 -16.78 -12.74 -25.08
CA VAL A 151 -16.11 -12.89 -26.37
C VAL A 151 -15.60 -11.52 -26.79
N LEU A 152 -14.32 -11.44 -27.12
CA LEU A 152 -13.66 -10.27 -27.67
C LEU A 152 -13.13 -10.65 -29.05
N GLU A 153 -13.35 -9.79 -30.04
CA GLU A 153 -12.75 -9.93 -31.36
C GLU A 153 -11.89 -8.73 -31.66
N PHE A 154 -10.70 -8.96 -32.18
CA PHE A 154 -9.74 -7.92 -32.52
C PHE A 154 -8.84 -8.36 -33.68
N ASP A 155 -8.33 -7.37 -34.40
CA ASP A 155 -7.36 -7.59 -35.47
C ASP A 155 -5.95 -7.60 -34.86
N LEU A 156 -5.09 -8.50 -35.35
CA LEU A 156 -3.67 -8.62 -34.97
C LEU A 156 -2.75 -8.06 -36.06
#